data_AF-A0A2D8Q6L2-F1
#
_entry.id   AF-A0A2D8Q6L2-F1
#
_cell.length_a   1.000
_cell.length_b   1.000
_cell.length_c   1.000
_cell.angle_alpha   90.00
_cell.angle_beta   90.00
_cell.angle_gamma   90.00
#
_symmetry.space_group_name_H-M   'P 1'
#
loop_
_entity.id
_entity.type
_entity.pdbx_description
1 polymer ?
#
loop_
_entity_poly.entity_id
_entity_poly.type
_entity_poly.pdbx_seq_one_letter_code
_entity_poly.pdbx_strand_id
1 'polypeptide(L)'
;MVRPMIPSSPADEAAPETSAGTDTRDDALDTLRDWMVSGLGCVAGRREFLRNRYYIAPVATPDDVRRAFTGFVEALEARRTVAGLFVAIRPDGGMLPPEPVATAIRRMADLMSVLTTCPPEALVDGGQLNRAIELTCPVTNRRLLFDDFDAVAFCPAAADPGDPLYDPMMAAPVICANLNSDVYAFSMFTRDLCLQAHDCEVFEIADHHTRRALFARASELWQRFAERTVRNYVSITDTGLCPTYLDTDRHHWYASHQDPAFAEMRKELYRHDMPVLYTGRILRRWIAWFEGGDAAAEAHFEPSALTPAGCPVHDGGGA
;
A
#
# COMPACT_ATOMS: atom_id res chain seq x y z
N MET A 1 -47.21 -35.62 52.10
CA MET A 1 -47.21 -34.39 51.28
C MET A 1 -45.83 -34.28 50.63
N VAL A 2 -45.52 -35.07 49.60
CA VAL A 2 -45.80 -34.86 48.16
C VAL A 2 -45.48 -33.43 47.71
N ARG A 3 -44.25 -33.22 47.20
CA ARG A 3 -43.88 -32.10 46.34
C ARG A 3 -44.05 -32.54 44.88
N PRO A 4 -44.52 -31.67 43.97
CA PRO A 4 -44.87 -32.07 42.61
C PRO A 4 -43.62 -32.21 41.73
N MET A 5 -43.61 -33.25 40.88
CA MET A 5 -42.74 -33.38 39.71
C MET A 5 -43.14 -32.33 38.66
N ILE A 6 -42.16 -31.59 38.16
CA ILE A 6 -42.29 -30.76 36.96
C ILE A 6 -41.69 -31.56 35.78
N PRO A 7 -42.37 -31.69 34.63
CA PRO A 7 -41.90 -32.50 33.51
C PRO A 7 -40.77 -31.81 32.75
N SER A 8 -39.78 -32.59 32.33
CA SER A 8 -38.72 -32.20 31.41
C SER A 8 -39.30 -31.93 30.01
N SER A 9 -39.06 -30.73 29.47
CA SER A 9 -39.35 -30.40 28.07
C SER A 9 -38.52 -31.27 27.11
N PRO A 10 -39.06 -31.55 25.90
CA PRO A 10 -38.40 -32.41 24.93
C PRO A 10 -37.18 -31.73 24.32
N ALA A 11 -36.17 -32.54 24.03
CA ALA A 11 -34.97 -32.17 23.30
C ALA A 11 -35.36 -31.61 21.92
N ASP A 12 -34.95 -30.38 21.64
CA ASP A 12 -34.93 -29.85 20.27
C ASP A 12 -33.92 -30.65 19.46
N GLU A 13 -34.42 -31.34 18.45
CA GLU A 13 -33.66 -31.97 17.39
C GLU A 13 -32.77 -30.93 16.72
N ALA A 14 -31.46 -31.17 16.74
CA ALA A 14 -30.51 -30.39 15.97
C ALA A 14 -30.85 -30.52 14.47
N ALA A 15 -31.26 -29.40 13.87
CA ALA A 15 -31.39 -29.28 12.43
C ALA A 15 -30.02 -29.51 11.75
N PRO A 16 -29.97 -30.16 10.58
CA PRO A 16 -28.70 -30.47 9.93
C PRO A 16 -28.07 -29.18 9.41
N GLU A 17 -26.84 -28.91 9.88
CA GLU A 17 -25.96 -27.90 9.29
C GLU A 17 -25.72 -28.25 7.83
N THR A 18 -26.32 -27.48 6.93
CA THR A 18 -25.96 -27.48 5.51
C THR A 18 -24.62 -26.80 5.34
N SER A 19 -23.53 -27.53 5.55
CA SER A 19 -22.17 -27.15 5.17
C SER A 19 -22.00 -27.30 3.65
N ALA A 20 -22.23 -26.23 2.90
CA ALA A 20 -21.77 -26.12 1.52
C ALA A 20 -21.83 -24.65 1.08
N GLY A 21 -20.68 -23.96 1.08
CA GLY A 21 -20.52 -22.75 0.26
C GLY A 21 -19.71 -21.57 0.81
N THR A 22 -19.08 -21.64 1.99
CA THR A 22 -18.36 -20.48 2.58
C THR A 22 -16.84 -20.63 2.72
N ASP A 23 -16.28 -21.84 2.67
CA ASP A 23 -14.87 -22.07 3.07
C ASP A 23 -13.81 -21.36 2.21
N THR A 24 -13.95 -21.33 0.88
CA THR A 24 -12.83 -20.92 0.02
C THR A 24 -12.55 -19.41 -0.01
N ARG A 25 -13.52 -18.59 0.40
CA ARG A 25 -13.38 -17.12 0.41
C ARG A 25 -12.69 -16.64 1.69
N ASP A 26 -12.96 -17.30 2.81
CA ASP A 26 -12.34 -17.00 4.09
C ASP A 26 -10.87 -17.43 4.09
N ASP A 27 -10.55 -18.60 3.49
CA ASP A 27 -9.18 -19.12 3.37
C ASP A 27 -8.21 -18.15 2.67
N ALA A 28 -8.65 -17.43 1.65
CA ALA A 28 -7.81 -16.52 0.87
C ALA A 28 -7.50 -15.22 1.61
N LEU A 29 -8.52 -14.65 2.25
CA LEU A 29 -8.36 -13.46 3.08
C LEU A 29 -7.52 -13.80 4.31
N ASP A 30 -7.65 -14.99 4.88
CA ASP A 30 -6.82 -15.45 5.99
C ASP A 30 -5.38 -15.70 5.58
N THR A 31 -5.14 -16.36 4.44
CA THR A 31 -3.78 -16.51 3.87
C THR A 31 -3.13 -15.14 3.60
N LEU A 32 -3.90 -14.19 3.05
CA LEU A 32 -3.42 -12.83 2.81
C LEU A 32 -3.11 -12.10 4.12
N ARG A 33 -3.95 -12.23 5.15
CA ARG A 33 -3.72 -11.65 6.47
C ARG A 33 -2.44 -12.22 7.09
N ASP A 34 -2.24 -13.53 7.03
CA ASP A 34 -1.05 -14.18 7.55
C ASP A 34 0.22 -13.69 6.84
N TRP A 35 0.16 -13.55 5.51
CA TRP A 35 1.26 -12.96 4.74
C TRP A 35 1.51 -11.50 5.11
N MET A 36 0.46 -10.68 5.27
CA MET A 36 0.63 -9.28 5.68
C MET A 36 1.34 -9.15 7.05
N VAL A 37 1.09 -10.08 7.98
CA VAL A 37 1.73 -10.08 9.31
C VAL A 37 3.17 -10.58 9.26
N SER A 38 3.41 -11.67 8.55
CA SER A 38 4.67 -12.43 8.65
C SER A 38 5.58 -12.27 7.43
N GLY A 39 5.00 -12.23 6.23
CA GLY A 39 5.70 -12.28 4.95
C GLY A 39 5.93 -10.94 4.25
N LEU A 40 5.10 -9.91 4.50
CA LEU A 40 5.23 -8.62 3.82
C LEU A 40 6.54 -7.90 4.19
N GLY A 41 7.48 -7.77 3.25
CA GLY A 41 8.77 -7.12 3.46
C GLY A 41 8.65 -5.62 3.83
N CYS A 42 7.60 -4.95 3.36
CA CYS A 42 7.31 -3.55 3.64
C CYS A 42 6.94 -3.31 5.11
N VAL A 43 7.84 -2.66 5.85
CA VAL A 43 7.63 -2.34 7.28
C VAL A 43 6.50 -1.33 7.47
N ALA A 44 6.41 -0.33 6.60
CA ALA A 44 5.33 0.64 6.63
C ALA A 44 3.99 -0.04 6.38
N GLY A 45 3.85 -0.79 5.27
CA GLY A 45 2.63 -1.54 4.97
C GLY A 45 2.23 -2.51 6.09
N ARG A 46 3.19 -3.26 6.65
CA ARG A 46 2.93 -4.16 7.79
C ARG A 46 2.42 -3.41 9.02
N ARG A 47 3.02 -2.26 9.36
CA ARG A 47 2.55 -1.41 10.47
C ARG A 47 1.10 -0.98 10.26
N GLU A 48 0.77 -0.54 9.05
CA GLU A 48 -0.57 -0.04 8.72
C GLU A 48 -1.61 -1.16 8.75
N PHE A 49 -1.25 -2.34 8.25
CA PHE A 49 -2.08 -3.53 8.34
C PHE A 49 -2.35 -3.95 9.78
N LEU A 50 -1.33 -3.99 10.64
CA LEU A 50 -1.47 -4.30 12.07
C LEU A 50 -2.33 -3.26 12.83
N ARG A 51 -2.55 -2.08 12.25
CA ARG A 51 -3.45 -1.04 12.75
C ARG A 51 -4.84 -1.09 12.11
N ASN A 52 -5.16 -2.14 11.34
CA ASN A 52 -6.39 -2.30 10.57
C ASN A 52 -6.64 -1.18 9.56
N ARG A 53 -5.58 -0.64 8.93
CA ARG A 53 -5.66 0.46 7.96
C ARG A 53 -5.41 0.04 6.51
N TYR A 54 -5.84 -1.18 6.19
CA TYR A 54 -5.93 -1.68 4.82
C TYR A 54 -7.41 -1.85 4.44
N TYR A 55 -7.81 -1.23 3.33
CA TYR A 55 -9.10 -1.46 2.71
C TYR A 55 -8.96 -2.62 1.74
N ILE A 56 -9.34 -3.83 2.19
CA ILE A 56 -9.20 -5.05 1.40
C ILE A 56 -10.53 -5.34 0.69
N ALA A 57 -10.51 -5.46 -0.63
CA ALA A 57 -11.70 -5.70 -1.43
C ALA A 57 -11.47 -6.80 -2.48
N PRO A 58 -12.27 -7.87 -2.49
CA PRO A 58 -12.26 -8.83 -3.59
C PRO A 58 -12.90 -8.23 -4.84
N VAL A 59 -12.28 -8.43 -6.00
CA VAL A 59 -12.72 -7.91 -7.30
C VAL A 59 -12.67 -9.01 -8.36
N ALA A 60 -13.79 -9.25 -9.05
CA ALA A 60 -13.88 -10.18 -10.19
C ALA A 60 -14.08 -9.44 -11.51
N THR A 61 -14.61 -8.22 -11.44
CA THR A 61 -14.96 -7.39 -12.59
C THR A 61 -14.48 -5.94 -12.41
N PRO A 62 -14.36 -5.17 -13.49
CA PRO A 62 -14.00 -3.76 -13.37
C PRO A 62 -15.06 -2.92 -12.61
N ASP A 63 -16.32 -3.31 -12.62
CA ASP A 63 -17.34 -2.64 -11.80
C ASP A 63 -17.14 -2.89 -10.29
N ASP A 64 -16.62 -4.05 -9.90
CA ASP A 64 -16.21 -4.30 -8.52
C ASP A 64 -15.08 -3.35 -8.11
N VAL A 65 -14.11 -3.15 -8.99
CA VAL A 65 -12.99 -2.20 -8.77
C VAL A 65 -13.51 -0.78 -8.57
N ARG A 66 -14.45 -0.31 -9.40
CA ARG A 66 -15.05 1.03 -9.23
C ARG A 66 -15.73 1.19 -7.87
N ARG A 67 -16.55 0.22 -7.47
CA ARG A 67 -17.25 0.26 -6.17
C ARG A 67 -16.27 0.19 -4.99
N ALA A 68 -15.28 -0.69 -5.09
CA ALA A 68 -14.23 -0.82 -4.08
C ALA A 68 -13.41 0.47 -3.96
N PHE A 69 -13.07 1.12 -5.08
CA PHE A 69 -12.34 2.39 -5.08
C PHE A 69 -13.13 3.52 -4.43
N THR A 70 -14.44 3.62 -4.68
CA THR A 70 -15.30 4.59 -3.96
C THR A 70 -15.25 4.37 -2.45
N GLY A 71 -15.44 3.13 -1.98
CA GLY A 71 -15.37 2.81 -0.55
C GLY A 71 -13.98 3.06 0.05
N PHE A 72 -12.92 2.83 -0.72
CA PHE A 72 -11.55 3.14 -0.34
C PHE A 72 -11.36 4.65 -0.12
N VAL A 73 -11.82 5.50 -1.05
CA VAL A 73 -11.75 6.97 -0.93
C VAL A 73 -12.54 7.46 0.29
N GLU A 74 -13.73 6.93 0.52
CA GLU A 74 -14.52 7.26 1.72
C GLU A 74 -13.80 6.85 3.02
N ALA A 75 -13.12 5.70 3.02
CA ALA A 75 -12.34 5.24 4.15
C ALA A 75 -11.06 6.09 4.38
N LEU A 76 -10.43 6.59 3.32
CA LEU A 76 -9.32 7.54 3.39
C LEU A 76 -9.77 8.86 4.01
N GLU A 77 -10.91 9.42 3.56
CA GLU A 77 -11.42 10.68 4.11
C GLU A 77 -11.77 10.54 5.59
N ALA A 78 -12.30 9.38 5.99
CA ALA A 78 -12.56 9.05 7.39
C ALA A 78 -11.29 8.68 8.19
N ARG A 79 -10.09 8.73 7.59
CA ARG A 79 -8.80 8.35 8.20
C ARG A 79 -8.77 6.91 8.75
N ARG A 80 -9.60 6.02 8.20
CA ARG A 80 -9.71 4.62 8.60
C ARG A 80 -8.75 3.71 7.85
N THR A 81 -8.25 4.14 6.70
CA THR A 81 -7.31 3.38 5.86
C THR A 81 -6.20 4.27 5.36
N VAL A 82 -5.11 3.67 4.86
CA VAL A 82 -4.02 4.34 4.13
C VAL A 82 -3.67 3.63 2.82
N ALA A 83 -4.11 2.39 2.65
CA ALA A 83 -3.87 1.57 1.46
C ALA A 83 -5.14 0.81 1.07
N GLY A 84 -5.35 0.64 -0.24
CA GLY A 84 -6.38 -0.19 -0.83
C GLY A 84 -5.75 -1.44 -1.43
N LEU A 85 -6.26 -2.62 -1.08
CA LEU A 85 -5.78 -3.89 -1.58
C LEU A 85 -6.91 -4.60 -2.34
N PHE A 86 -6.82 -4.57 -3.65
CA PHE A 86 -7.82 -5.10 -4.58
C PHE A 86 -7.42 -6.52 -4.97
N VAL A 87 -8.10 -7.52 -4.43
CA VAL A 87 -7.76 -8.94 -4.56
C VAL A 87 -8.53 -9.53 -5.73
N ALA A 88 -7.84 -9.99 -6.77
CA ALA A 88 -8.48 -10.60 -7.92
C ALA A 88 -9.05 -11.99 -7.56
N ILE A 89 -10.33 -12.18 -7.81
CA ILE A 89 -11.06 -13.41 -7.54
C ILE A 89 -11.80 -13.90 -8.78
N ARG A 90 -12.20 -15.17 -8.77
CA ARG A 90 -13.07 -15.73 -9.79
C ARG A 90 -14.50 -15.16 -9.66
N PRO A 91 -15.31 -15.17 -10.75
CA PRO A 91 -16.70 -14.71 -10.70
C PRO A 91 -17.59 -15.48 -9.71
N ASP A 92 -17.24 -16.72 -9.39
CA ASP A 92 -17.93 -17.56 -8.39
C ASP A 92 -17.48 -17.25 -6.94
N GLY A 93 -16.61 -16.26 -6.74
CA GLY A 93 -16.08 -15.89 -5.43
C GLY A 93 -14.87 -16.70 -4.98
N GLY A 94 -14.45 -17.70 -5.76
CA GLY A 94 -13.29 -18.53 -5.47
C GLY A 94 -11.95 -17.86 -5.84
N MET A 95 -10.85 -18.49 -5.43
CA MET A 95 -9.51 -18.03 -5.76
C MET A 95 -9.11 -18.31 -7.19
N LEU A 96 -8.38 -17.36 -7.78
CA LEU A 96 -7.71 -17.58 -9.05
C LEU A 96 -6.62 -18.65 -8.89
N PRO A 97 -6.46 -19.55 -9.88
CA PRO A 97 -5.36 -20.51 -9.86
C PRO A 97 -4.01 -19.78 -9.95
N PRO A 98 -2.90 -20.45 -9.58
CA PRO A 98 -1.56 -19.94 -9.88
C PRO A 98 -1.41 -19.68 -11.38
N GLU A 99 -0.91 -18.50 -11.72
CA GLU A 99 -0.67 -18.04 -13.09
C GLU A 99 0.75 -17.45 -13.17
N PRO A 100 1.47 -17.59 -14.30
CA PRO A 100 2.74 -16.88 -14.52
C PRO A 100 2.58 -15.37 -14.35
N VAL A 101 3.66 -14.67 -13.98
CA VAL A 101 3.60 -13.24 -13.66
C VAL A 101 2.95 -12.43 -14.79
N ALA A 102 3.39 -12.66 -16.03
CA ALA A 102 2.88 -11.97 -17.21
C ALA A 102 1.36 -12.14 -17.41
N THR A 103 0.79 -13.30 -17.08
CA THR A 103 -0.66 -13.55 -17.18
C THR A 103 -1.40 -12.83 -16.05
N ALA A 104 -0.89 -12.96 -14.82
CA ALA A 104 -1.51 -12.36 -13.64
C ALA A 104 -1.56 -10.82 -13.73
N ILE A 105 -0.48 -10.17 -14.14
CA ILE A 105 -0.44 -8.70 -14.23
C ILE A 105 -1.31 -8.15 -15.38
N ARG A 106 -1.45 -8.88 -16.50
CA ARG A 106 -2.40 -8.51 -17.58
C ARG A 106 -3.83 -8.53 -17.07
N ARG A 107 -4.21 -9.59 -16.36
CA ARG A 107 -5.52 -9.70 -15.72
C ARG A 107 -5.76 -8.54 -14.75
N MET A 108 -4.77 -8.22 -13.92
CA MET A 108 -4.90 -7.12 -12.96
C MET A 108 -4.97 -5.76 -13.66
N ALA A 109 -4.21 -5.56 -14.75
CA ALA A 109 -4.28 -4.35 -15.57
C ALA A 109 -5.67 -4.17 -16.19
N ASP A 110 -6.25 -5.24 -16.75
CA ASP A 110 -7.60 -5.20 -17.31
C ASP A 110 -8.63 -4.77 -16.25
N LEU A 111 -8.57 -5.36 -15.05
CA LEU A 111 -9.46 -5.02 -13.93
C LEU A 111 -9.28 -3.57 -13.47
N MET A 112 -8.04 -3.13 -13.31
CA MET A 112 -7.71 -1.83 -12.71
C MET A 112 -7.76 -0.66 -13.71
N SER A 113 -7.74 -0.94 -15.01
CA SER A 113 -7.75 0.07 -16.08
C SER A 113 -8.90 1.07 -15.98
N VAL A 114 -10.03 0.68 -15.37
CA VAL A 114 -11.17 1.57 -15.15
C VAL A 114 -10.91 2.73 -14.19
N LEU A 115 -9.78 2.71 -13.48
CA LEU A 115 -9.34 3.79 -12.62
C LEU A 115 -8.40 4.78 -13.33
N THR A 116 -8.04 4.55 -14.59
CA THR A 116 -7.10 5.40 -15.33
C THR A 116 -7.54 5.57 -16.78
N THR A 117 -6.96 6.56 -17.46
CA THR A 117 -7.08 6.71 -18.92
C THR A 117 -6.00 5.92 -19.65
N CYS A 118 -5.00 5.40 -18.94
CA CYS A 118 -3.96 4.54 -19.48
C CYS A 118 -4.55 3.18 -19.85
N PRO A 119 -4.40 2.71 -21.10
CA PRO A 119 -4.97 1.43 -21.50
C PRO A 119 -4.20 0.25 -20.86
N PRO A 120 -4.83 -0.93 -20.69
CA PRO A 120 -4.23 -2.07 -19.99
C PRO A 120 -2.86 -2.48 -20.53
N GLU A 121 -2.66 -2.44 -21.85
CA GLU A 121 -1.40 -2.77 -22.50
C GLU A 121 -0.26 -1.82 -22.10
N ALA A 122 -0.57 -0.53 -21.89
CA ALA A 122 0.43 0.43 -21.44
C ALA A 122 0.70 0.28 -19.94
N LEU A 123 -0.31 -0.11 -19.14
CA LEU A 123 -0.13 -0.37 -17.71
C LEU A 123 0.81 -1.55 -17.42
N VAL A 124 0.79 -2.60 -18.24
CA VAL A 124 1.69 -3.75 -18.05
C VAL A 124 3.11 -3.50 -18.54
N ASP A 125 3.33 -2.47 -19.35
CA ASP A 125 4.62 -2.10 -19.93
C ASP A 125 5.27 -0.91 -19.19
N GLY A 126 5.08 -0.82 -17.87
CA GLY A 126 5.66 0.24 -17.02
C GLY A 126 4.80 1.50 -16.88
N GLY A 127 3.58 1.48 -17.42
CA GLY A 127 2.61 2.56 -17.23
C GLY A 127 2.17 2.69 -15.77
N GLN A 128 1.85 3.92 -15.38
CA GLN A 128 1.41 4.24 -14.02
C GLN A 128 -0.11 4.27 -13.92
N LEU A 129 -0.63 3.74 -12.81
CA LEU A 129 -1.98 4.00 -12.35
C LEU A 129 -1.88 4.93 -11.15
N ASN A 130 -1.66 6.21 -11.45
CA ASN A 130 -1.57 7.28 -10.47
C ASN A 130 -2.92 7.99 -10.31
N ARG A 131 -3.29 8.32 -9.08
CA ARG A 131 -4.48 9.14 -8.78
C ARG A 131 -4.11 10.29 -7.86
N ALA A 132 -4.65 11.45 -8.18
CA ALA A 132 -4.77 12.56 -7.25
C ALA A 132 -6.11 12.46 -6.53
N ILE A 133 -6.09 12.45 -5.20
CA ILE A 133 -7.29 12.30 -4.35
C ILE A 133 -7.35 13.48 -3.37
N GLU A 134 -8.44 14.24 -3.43
CA GLU A 134 -8.67 15.33 -2.48
C GLU A 134 -9.16 14.78 -1.13
N LEU A 135 -8.38 15.01 -0.07
CA LEU A 135 -8.64 14.48 1.28
C LEU A 135 -8.39 15.54 2.34
N THR A 136 -9.01 15.36 3.51
CA THR A 136 -8.66 16.15 4.71
C THR A 136 -7.34 15.67 5.29
N CYS A 137 -6.30 16.48 5.17
CA CYS A 137 -4.95 16.16 5.63
C CYS A 137 -4.89 15.87 7.14
N PRO A 138 -4.33 14.72 7.56
CA PRO A 138 -4.19 14.34 8.96
C PRO A 138 -3.33 15.30 9.81
N VAL A 139 -2.45 16.07 9.15
CA VAL A 139 -1.50 16.97 9.84
C VAL A 139 -2.05 18.38 9.97
N THR A 140 -2.62 18.94 8.90
CA THR A 140 -3.05 20.35 8.85
C THR A 140 -4.55 20.54 9.03
N ASN A 141 -5.34 19.46 8.98
CA ASN A 141 -6.81 19.47 8.96
C ASN A 141 -7.44 20.26 7.80
N ARG A 142 -6.73 20.35 6.67
CA ARG A 142 -7.20 21.04 5.47
C ARG A 142 -7.49 20.05 4.35
N ARG A 143 -8.49 20.37 3.54
CA ARG A 143 -8.70 19.74 2.24
C ARG A 143 -7.49 20.03 1.36
N LEU A 144 -6.82 18.96 0.94
CA LEU A 144 -5.61 19.00 0.13
C LEU A 144 -5.69 17.89 -0.92
N LEU A 145 -5.17 18.18 -2.10
CA LEU A 145 -4.95 17.17 -3.12
C LEU A 145 -3.71 16.36 -2.74
N PHE A 146 -3.90 15.08 -2.45
CA PHE A 146 -2.82 14.11 -2.29
C PHE A 146 -2.63 13.41 -3.63
N ASP A 147 -1.50 13.67 -4.26
CA ASP A 147 -1.04 12.92 -5.43
C ASP A 147 -0.38 11.60 -4.97
N ASP A 148 0.22 10.87 -5.91
CA ASP A 148 1.04 9.68 -5.61
C ASP A 148 0.22 8.49 -5.10
N PHE A 149 -1.09 8.44 -5.34
CA PHE A 149 -1.82 7.18 -5.16
C PHE A 149 -1.52 6.27 -6.35
N ASP A 150 -0.43 5.54 -6.26
CA ASP A 150 0.01 4.58 -7.26
C ASP A 150 -0.47 3.17 -6.93
N ALA A 151 -1.01 2.49 -7.94
CA ALA A 151 -1.29 1.06 -7.82
C ALA A 151 -0.10 0.25 -8.33
N VAL A 152 0.27 -0.79 -7.60
CA VAL A 152 1.28 -1.80 -7.97
C VAL A 152 0.63 -3.18 -7.94
N ALA A 153 0.85 -3.98 -8.99
CA ALA A 153 0.31 -5.34 -9.09
C ALA A 153 1.27 -6.37 -8.46
N PHE A 154 0.68 -7.32 -7.72
CA PHE A 154 1.38 -8.43 -7.07
C PHE A 154 0.79 -9.76 -7.52
N CYS A 155 1.62 -10.80 -7.55
CA CYS A 155 1.14 -12.16 -7.78
C CYS A 155 2.07 -13.22 -7.16
N PRO A 156 1.59 -14.46 -6.95
CA PRO A 156 2.41 -15.51 -6.34
C PRO A 156 3.66 -15.87 -7.13
N ALA A 157 3.55 -15.91 -8.47
CA ALA A 157 4.63 -16.35 -9.36
C ALA A 157 5.86 -15.42 -9.34
N ALA A 158 5.73 -14.17 -8.84
CA ALA A 158 6.86 -13.25 -8.76
C ALA A 158 7.95 -13.72 -7.77
N ALA A 159 7.62 -14.67 -6.88
CA ALA A 159 8.59 -15.31 -6.00
C ALA A 159 9.33 -16.52 -6.63
N ASP A 160 8.96 -16.95 -7.84
CA ASP A 160 9.58 -18.10 -8.53
C ASP A 160 10.82 -17.66 -9.32
N PRO A 161 12.04 -18.08 -8.95
CA PRO A 161 13.26 -17.76 -9.70
C PRO A 161 13.26 -18.28 -11.15
N GLY A 162 12.34 -19.19 -11.49
CA GLY A 162 12.15 -19.69 -12.85
C GLY A 162 11.25 -18.82 -13.74
N ASP A 163 10.52 -17.84 -13.16
CA ASP A 163 9.68 -16.92 -13.94
C ASP A 163 10.57 -15.80 -14.55
N PRO A 164 10.41 -15.46 -15.86
CA PRO A 164 11.18 -14.38 -16.50
C PRO A 164 11.01 -13.01 -15.85
N LEU A 165 9.94 -12.79 -15.07
CA LEU A 165 9.66 -11.57 -14.33
C LEU A 165 9.85 -11.73 -12.82
N TYR A 166 10.70 -12.68 -12.40
CA TYR A 166 11.09 -12.89 -11.00
C TYR A 166 11.41 -11.57 -10.29
N ASP A 167 10.64 -11.28 -9.25
CA ASP A 167 10.79 -10.14 -8.39
C ASP A 167 9.99 -10.40 -7.10
N PRO A 168 10.61 -10.96 -6.06
CA PRO A 168 9.90 -11.35 -4.85
C PRO A 168 9.40 -10.15 -4.04
N MET A 169 9.80 -8.91 -4.38
CA MET A 169 9.20 -7.71 -3.81
C MET A 169 7.77 -7.49 -4.34
N MET A 170 7.48 -8.01 -5.53
CA MET A 170 6.16 -8.00 -6.18
C MET A 170 5.38 -9.30 -5.93
N ALA A 171 5.85 -10.13 -5.01
CA ALA A 171 5.17 -11.37 -4.65
C ALA A 171 4.11 -11.15 -3.56
N ALA A 172 2.94 -11.76 -3.76
CA ALA A 172 1.88 -11.87 -2.76
C ALA A 172 1.25 -13.27 -2.87
N PRO A 173 0.60 -13.80 -1.82
CA PRO A 173 -0.01 -15.14 -1.87
C PRO A 173 -1.21 -15.22 -2.82
N VAL A 174 -1.68 -14.08 -3.31
CA VAL A 174 -2.83 -13.93 -4.20
C VAL A 174 -2.50 -12.90 -5.28
N ILE A 175 -3.23 -12.94 -6.40
CA ILE A 175 -3.15 -11.88 -7.41
C ILE A 175 -3.89 -10.67 -6.86
N CYS A 176 -3.22 -9.53 -6.74
CA CYS A 176 -3.84 -8.31 -6.23
C CYS A 176 -3.15 -7.05 -6.76
N ALA A 177 -3.78 -5.90 -6.56
CA ALA A 177 -3.14 -4.60 -6.67
C ALA A 177 -3.21 -3.85 -5.34
N ASN A 178 -2.09 -3.30 -4.89
CA ASN A 178 -2.03 -2.39 -3.76
C ASN A 178 -1.99 -0.96 -4.28
N LEU A 179 -2.90 -0.11 -3.81
CA LEU A 179 -2.99 1.33 -4.11
C LEU A 179 -2.77 2.14 -2.84
N ASN A 180 -1.73 2.96 -2.79
CA ASN A 180 -1.40 3.80 -1.63
C ASN A 180 -0.66 5.06 -2.05
N SER A 181 -0.59 6.04 -1.14
CA SER A 181 0.23 7.25 -1.29
C SER A 181 1.21 7.35 -0.14
N ASP A 182 2.50 7.49 -0.47
CA ASP A 182 3.58 7.65 0.51
C ASP A 182 3.40 8.95 1.31
N VAL A 183 2.92 10.01 0.66
CA VAL A 183 2.64 11.31 1.29
C VAL A 183 1.49 11.20 2.29
N TYR A 184 0.38 10.54 1.90
CA TYR A 184 -0.76 10.35 2.80
C TYR A 184 -0.40 9.40 3.97
N ALA A 185 0.31 8.30 3.69
CA ALA A 185 0.78 7.37 4.71
C ALA A 185 1.73 8.05 5.71
N PHE A 186 2.66 8.88 5.24
CA PHE A 186 3.55 9.67 6.10
C PHE A 186 2.78 10.70 6.94
N SER A 187 1.70 11.29 6.40
CA SER A 187 0.81 12.18 7.14
C SER A 187 0.09 11.46 8.28
N MET A 188 -0.48 10.28 8.01
CA MET A 188 -1.13 9.43 9.02
C MET A 188 -0.12 8.93 10.07
N PHE A 189 1.09 8.57 9.64
CA PHE A 189 2.18 8.21 10.54
C PHE A 189 2.55 9.35 11.50
N THR A 190 2.67 10.58 10.98
CA THR A 190 2.96 11.78 11.79
C THR A 190 1.83 12.05 12.79
N ARG A 191 0.57 11.89 12.37
CA ARG A 191 -0.59 11.98 13.26
C ARG A 191 -0.52 10.95 14.40
N ASP A 192 -0.19 9.70 14.10
CA ASP A 192 -0.09 8.66 15.13
C ASP A 192 1.00 8.97 16.17
N LEU A 193 2.13 9.50 15.73
CA LEU A 193 3.20 9.93 16.64
C LEU A 193 2.73 11.06 17.55
N CYS A 194 1.95 11.99 17.02
CA CYS A 194 1.37 13.08 17.80
C CYS A 194 0.40 12.56 18.86
N LEU A 195 -0.56 11.71 18.46
CA LEU A 195 -1.51 11.10 19.39
C LEU A 195 -0.78 10.32 20.49
N GLN A 196 0.28 9.57 20.13
CA GLN A 196 1.07 8.81 21.10
C GLN A 196 1.86 9.71 22.07
N ALA A 197 2.42 10.82 21.60
CA ALA A 197 3.32 11.66 22.40
C ALA A 197 2.61 12.80 23.15
N HIS A 198 1.49 13.28 22.63
CA HIS A 198 0.83 14.51 23.07
C HIS A 198 -0.68 14.37 23.32
N ASP A 199 -1.27 13.21 23.02
CA ASP A 199 -2.72 12.94 23.18
C ASP A 199 -3.62 13.99 22.51
N CYS A 200 -3.16 14.51 21.36
CA CYS A 200 -3.90 15.48 20.55
C CYS A 200 -3.60 15.30 19.06
N GLU A 201 -4.40 15.94 18.22
CA GLU A 201 -4.14 16.03 16.79
C GLU A 201 -2.97 16.98 16.48
N VAL A 202 -2.31 16.78 15.35
CA VAL A 202 -1.09 17.56 15.00
C VAL A 202 -1.38 19.06 14.90
N PHE A 203 -2.56 19.40 14.36
CA PHE A 203 -3.00 20.78 14.21
C PHE A 203 -3.44 21.44 15.52
N GLU A 204 -3.59 20.67 16.59
CA GLU A 204 -3.95 21.17 17.93
C GLU A 204 -2.72 21.51 18.79
N ILE A 205 -1.52 21.08 18.38
CA ILE A 205 -0.27 21.47 19.05
C ILE A 205 -0.11 22.99 18.93
N ALA A 206 -0.23 23.73 20.04
CA ALA A 206 -0.05 25.18 20.03
C ALA A 206 1.42 25.61 19.92
N ASP A 207 2.32 24.88 20.58
CA ASP A 207 3.75 25.21 20.62
C ASP A 207 4.49 24.80 19.33
N HIS A 208 5.05 25.79 18.64
CA HIS A 208 5.75 25.56 17.38
C HIS A 208 7.02 24.71 17.54
N HIS A 209 7.71 24.80 18.69
CA HIS A 209 8.91 24.01 18.94
C HIS A 209 8.56 22.53 19.07
N THR A 210 7.52 22.21 19.83
CA THR A 210 6.97 20.86 19.96
C THR A 210 6.56 20.30 18.61
N ARG A 211 5.85 21.09 17.79
CA ARG A 211 5.44 20.66 16.44
C ARG A 211 6.64 20.37 15.53
N ARG A 212 7.66 21.24 15.54
CA ARG A 212 8.90 21.04 14.75
C ARG A 212 9.68 19.81 15.22
N ALA A 213 9.72 19.54 16.53
CA ALA A 213 10.34 18.34 17.09
C ALA A 213 9.60 17.06 16.65
N LEU A 214 8.26 17.07 16.66
CA LEU A 214 7.44 15.98 16.13
C LEU A 214 7.76 15.70 14.65
N PHE A 215 7.83 16.74 13.81
CA PHE A 215 8.13 16.60 12.39
C PHE A 215 9.52 16.03 12.11
N ALA A 216 10.54 16.51 12.83
CA ALA A 216 11.88 15.97 12.74
C ALA A 216 11.90 14.48 13.13
N ARG A 217 11.20 14.13 14.21
CA ARG A 217 11.08 12.74 14.68
C ARG A 217 10.35 11.86 13.67
N ALA A 218 9.26 12.35 13.09
CA ALA A 218 8.50 11.62 12.08
C ALA A 218 9.37 11.31 10.86
N SER A 219 10.07 12.31 10.32
CA SER A 219 10.96 12.11 9.17
C SER A 219 12.09 11.11 9.47
N GLU A 220 12.70 11.20 10.66
CA GLU A 220 13.77 10.28 11.06
C GLU A 220 13.28 8.83 11.13
N LEU A 221 12.12 8.59 11.75
CA LEU A 221 11.54 7.26 11.86
C LEU A 221 11.08 6.72 10.51
N TRP A 222 10.53 7.57 9.64
CA TRP A 222 10.11 7.19 8.29
C TRP A 222 11.30 6.72 7.44
N GLN A 223 12.43 7.42 7.49
CA GLN A 223 13.69 6.98 6.87
C GLN A 223 14.14 5.61 7.42
N ARG A 224 14.09 5.40 8.74
CA ARG A 224 14.47 4.10 9.33
C ARG A 224 13.54 2.97 8.89
N PHE A 225 12.24 3.23 8.70
CA PHE A 225 11.32 2.25 8.14
C PHE A 225 11.68 1.88 6.71
N ALA A 226 11.93 2.87 5.85
CA ALA A 226 12.35 2.61 4.46
C ALA A 226 13.65 1.80 4.41
N GLU A 227 14.66 2.16 5.20
CA GLU A 227 15.92 1.40 5.26
C GLU A 227 15.73 -0.05 5.72
N ARG A 228 14.80 -0.29 6.65
CA ARG A 228 14.48 -1.65 7.09
C ARG A 228 13.68 -2.41 6.03
N THR A 229 12.75 -1.76 5.35
CA THR A 229 12.01 -2.32 4.21
C THR A 229 12.97 -2.76 3.11
N VAL A 230 13.89 -1.90 2.66
CA VAL A 230 14.86 -2.26 1.62
C VAL A 230 15.76 -3.41 2.06
N ARG A 231 16.22 -3.44 3.32
CA ARG A 231 16.99 -4.58 3.84
C ARG A 231 16.19 -5.88 3.85
N ASN A 232 14.89 -5.83 4.17
CA ASN A 232 14.03 -7.00 4.11
C ASN A 232 13.89 -7.48 2.65
N TYR A 233 13.71 -6.56 1.70
CA TYR A 233 13.67 -6.88 0.28
C TYR A 233 14.96 -7.56 -0.19
N VAL A 234 16.12 -6.97 0.11
CA VAL A 234 17.43 -7.61 -0.18
C VAL A 234 17.53 -9.01 0.41
N SER A 235 16.98 -9.24 1.61
CA SER A 235 17.08 -10.55 2.27
C SER A 235 16.19 -11.65 1.67
N ILE A 236 15.11 -11.29 0.98
CA ILE A 236 14.20 -12.26 0.34
C ILE A 236 14.48 -12.46 -1.15
N THR A 237 15.29 -11.58 -1.75
CA THR A 237 15.62 -11.60 -3.17
C THR A 237 16.91 -12.35 -3.44
N ASP A 238 16.92 -13.24 -4.43
CA ASP A 238 18.17 -13.64 -5.08
C ASP A 238 18.69 -12.44 -5.90
N THR A 239 19.58 -11.66 -5.28
CA THR A 239 20.12 -10.44 -5.89
C THR A 239 21.02 -10.71 -7.10
N GLY A 240 21.41 -11.97 -7.35
CA GLY A 240 22.10 -12.36 -8.58
C GLY A 240 21.17 -12.41 -9.78
N LEU A 241 19.88 -12.70 -9.56
CA LEU A 241 18.84 -12.75 -10.59
C LEU A 241 18.04 -11.45 -10.68
N CYS A 242 17.76 -10.82 -9.54
CA CYS A 242 16.99 -9.60 -9.41
C CYS A 242 17.78 -8.59 -8.55
N PRO A 243 18.76 -7.87 -9.13
CA PRO A 243 19.55 -6.86 -8.41
C PRO A 243 18.69 -5.92 -7.58
N THR A 244 18.97 -5.89 -6.27
CA THR A 244 18.27 -5.06 -5.28
C THR A 244 19.26 -4.69 -4.19
N TYR A 245 19.44 -3.40 -3.89
CA TYR A 245 20.35 -2.96 -2.84
C TYR A 245 20.09 -1.53 -2.37
N LEU A 246 20.53 -1.22 -1.15
CA LEU A 246 20.57 0.14 -0.62
C LEU A 246 21.93 0.75 -0.91
N ASP A 247 21.97 1.98 -1.45
CA ASP A 247 23.22 2.68 -1.69
C ASP A 247 23.90 3.09 -0.36
N THR A 248 25.20 3.31 -0.41
CA THR A 248 26.03 3.74 0.71
C THR A 248 25.63 5.11 1.27
N ASP A 249 25.11 6.01 0.43
CA ASP A 249 24.62 7.33 0.84
C ASP A 249 23.28 7.27 1.59
N ARG A 250 22.56 6.15 1.47
CA ARG A 250 21.22 5.91 2.05
C ARG A 250 20.17 6.93 1.59
N HIS A 251 20.47 7.67 0.54
CA HIS A 251 19.57 8.57 -0.17
C HIS A 251 18.88 7.85 -1.32
N HIS A 252 19.50 6.81 -1.86
CA HIS A 252 18.95 6.03 -2.94
C HIS A 252 18.97 4.53 -2.62
N TRP A 253 18.04 3.81 -3.23
CA TRP A 253 18.08 2.36 -3.32
C TRP A 253 17.81 1.95 -4.77
N TYR A 254 18.18 0.73 -5.10
CA TYR A 254 18.05 0.19 -6.44
C TYR A 254 17.26 -1.12 -6.40
N ALA A 255 16.38 -1.30 -7.37
CA ALA A 255 15.59 -2.50 -7.56
C ALA A 255 15.42 -2.80 -9.05
N SER A 256 15.14 -4.06 -9.36
CA SER A 256 14.92 -4.50 -10.75
C SER A 256 13.51 -4.23 -11.26
N HIS A 257 12.84 -3.20 -10.73
CA HIS A 257 11.53 -2.74 -11.16
C HIS A 257 11.43 -1.23 -11.04
N GLN A 258 10.58 -0.62 -11.84
CA GLN A 258 10.21 0.77 -11.70
C GLN A 258 9.20 0.94 -10.56
N ASP A 259 9.37 2.01 -9.79
CA ASP A 259 8.45 2.42 -8.73
C ASP A 259 8.43 3.96 -8.75
N PRO A 260 7.32 4.60 -9.16
CA PRO A 260 6.02 3.99 -9.43
C PRO A 260 5.88 3.38 -10.82
N ALA A 261 5.30 2.18 -10.88
CA ALA A 261 4.76 1.52 -12.07
C ALA A 261 3.65 0.53 -11.66
N PHE A 262 2.62 0.36 -12.51
CA PHE A 262 1.57 -0.62 -12.22
C PHE A 262 2.09 -2.06 -12.30
N ALA A 263 2.72 -2.39 -13.42
CA ALA A 263 3.47 -3.62 -13.62
C ALA A 263 4.46 -3.43 -14.76
N GLU A 264 5.39 -4.37 -14.92
CA GLU A 264 6.39 -4.33 -15.99
C GLU A 264 6.59 -5.71 -16.62
N MET A 265 6.59 -5.74 -17.95
CA MET A 265 6.94 -6.91 -18.76
C MET A 265 8.45 -7.05 -19.01
N ARG A 266 9.24 -6.13 -18.45
CA ARG A 266 10.70 -6.12 -18.57
C ARG A 266 11.29 -5.67 -17.24
N LYS A 267 12.27 -6.42 -16.76
CA LYS A 267 13.03 -6.08 -15.55
C LYS A 267 14.30 -5.34 -15.97
N GLU A 268 14.45 -4.13 -15.47
CA GLU A 268 15.65 -3.29 -15.61
C GLU A 268 16.02 -2.76 -14.23
N LEU A 269 17.27 -2.29 -14.05
CA LEU A 269 17.68 -1.74 -12.77
C LEU A 269 17.30 -0.26 -12.68
N TYR A 270 16.50 0.08 -11.67
CA TYR A 270 16.02 1.44 -11.41
C TYR A 270 16.62 1.99 -10.13
N ARG A 271 16.73 3.32 -10.09
CA ARG A 271 17.10 4.08 -8.89
C ARG A 271 15.85 4.70 -8.29
N HIS A 272 15.69 4.55 -6.99
CA HIS A 272 14.56 5.06 -6.22
C HIS A 272 15.03 5.97 -5.09
N ASP A 273 14.24 7.00 -4.81
CA ASP A 273 14.53 7.98 -3.77
C ASP A 273 14.15 7.44 -2.38
N MET A 274 15.03 7.65 -1.40
CA MET A 274 14.73 7.38 0.01
C MET A 274 14.01 8.58 0.65
N PRO A 275 13.23 8.37 1.73
CA PRO A 275 12.53 9.43 2.46
C PRO A 275 13.29 10.72 2.73
N VAL A 276 14.58 10.62 3.07
CA VAL A 276 15.47 11.77 3.31
C VAL A 276 15.44 12.81 2.17
N LEU A 277 15.19 12.40 0.93
CA LEU A 277 15.12 13.30 -0.22
C LEU A 277 13.79 14.06 -0.35
N TYR A 278 12.69 13.52 0.18
CA TYR A 278 11.35 14.07 -0.05
C TYR A 278 10.62 14.55 1.19
N THR A 279 10.82 13.94 2.36
CA THR A 279 10.09 14.32 3.59
C THR A 279 10.35 15.76 3.97
N GLY A 280 11.58 16.27 3.79
CA GLY A 280 11.92 17.67 4.04
C GLY A 280 11.07 18.66 3.24
N ARG A 281 10.66 18.30 2.01
CA ARG A 281 9.74 19.13 1.19
C ARG A 281 8.34 19.15 1.79
N ILE A 282 7.83 17.99 2.20
CA ILE A 282 6.52 17.83 2.85
C ILE A 282 6.49 18.65 4.15
N LEU A 283 7.51 18.50 5.00
CA LEU A 283 7.60 19.21 6.28
C LEU A 283 7.64 20.73 6.09
N ARG A 284 8.40 21.23 5.11
CA ARG A 284 8.44 22.67 4.80
C ARG A 284 7.06 23.21 4.44
N ARG A 285 6.26 22.46 3.68
CA ARG A 285 4.87 22.85 3.34
C ARG A 285 3.98 22.89 4.59
N TRP A 286 4.06 21.88 5.46
CA TRP A 286 3.30 21.89 6.72
C TRP A 286 3.72 23.04 7.64
N ILE A 287 5.02 23.30 7.78
CA ILE A 287 5.54 24.41 8.59
C ILE A 287 5.06 25.74 8.03
N ALA A 288 5.19 25.97 6.71
CA ALA A 288 4.71 27.20 6.07
C ALA A 288 3.22 27.43 6.29
N TRP A 289 2.40 26.36 6.25
CA TRP A 289 0.98 26.45 6.59
C TRP A 289 0.77 26.93 8.03
N PHE A 290 1.44 26.32 8.99
CA PHE A 290 1.27 26.67 10.40
C PHE A 290 1.84 28.05 10.77
N GLU A 291 2.86 28.54 10.06
CA GLU A 291 3.52 29.81 10.35
C GLU A 291 2.95 30.98 9.53
N GLY A 292 2.37 30.73 8.35
CA GLY A 292 1.94 31.75 7.40
C GLY A 292 0.43 31.82 7.11
N GLY A 293 -0.38 30.87 7.56
CA GLY A 293 -1.84 30.87 7.35
C GLY A 293 -2.27 30.75 5.87
N ASP A 294 -3.40 31.37 5.49
CA ASP A 294 -4.06 31.26 4.17
C ASP A 294 -3.21 31.72 2.97
N ALA A 295 -2.07 32.39 3.18
CA ALA A 295 -1.14 32.74 2.11
C ALA A 295 -0.42 31.52 1.48
N ALA A 296 -0.57 30.33 2.08
CA ALA A 296 -0.07 29.05 1.56
C ALA A 296 -1.14 28.21 0.81
N ALA A 297 -2.34 28.77 0.55
CA ALA A 297 -3.50 28.04 0.03
C ALA A 297 -3.35 27.43 -1.38
N GLU A 298 -2.33 27.82 -2.16
CA GLU A 298 -2.02 27.21 -3.46
C GLU A 298 -0.99 26.08 -3.39
N ALA A 299 -0.64 25.60 -2.19
CA ALA A 299 0.29 24.49 -2.02
C ALA A 299 -0.39 23.17 -2.40
N HIS A 300 -0.49 22.90 -3.72
CA HIS A 300 -0.55 21.54 -4.22
C HIS A 300 0.57 20.75 -3.52
N PHE A 301 0.23 19.60 -2.94
CA PHE A 301 1.26 18.67 -2.49
C PHE A 301 1.86 17.96 -3.72
N GLU A 302 2.27 18.72 -4.75
CA GLU A 302 2.94 18.15 -5.91
C GLU A 302 4.19 17.44 -5.42
N PRO A 303 4.29 16.12 -5.61
CA PRO A 303 5.48 15.34 -5.39
C PRO A 303 6.38 15.40 -6.61
N SER A 304 6.11 16.21 -7.66
CA SER A 304 6.69 16.13 -9.02
C SER A 304 8.23 16.22 -9.16
N ALA A 305 8.98 16.11 -8.07
CA ALA A 305 10.41 15.77 -8.04
C ALA A 305 10.76 14.59 -7.10
N LEU A 306 9.81 13.71 -6.76
CA LEU A 306 10.08 12.29 -6.62
C LEU A 306 10.30 11.83 -8.04
N THR A 307 11.49 11.29 -8.31
CA THR A 307 12.03 11.08 -9.65
C THR A 307 10.92 10.58 -10.61
N PRO A 308 10.70 11.21 -11.80
CA PRO A 308 9.90 10.59 -12.85
C PRO A 308 10.34 9.13 -13.00
N ALA A 309 9.43 8.21 -13.38
CA ALA A 309 9.71 6.83 -13.77
C ALA A 309 11.23 6.63 -13.97
N GLY A 310 11.89 6.06 -12.96
CA GLY A 310 13.35 6.14 -12.86
C GLY A 310 13.95 5.79 -14.21
N CYS A 311 14.85 6.61 -14.76
CA CYS A 311 15.53 6.18 -15.97
C CYS A 311 16.32 4.91 -15.61
N PRO A 312 16.20 3.84 -16.40
CA PRO A 312 16.97 2.63 -16.15
C PRO A 312 18.45 2.99 -16.11
N VAL A 313 19.16 2.40 -15.15
CA VAL A 313 20.60 2.58 -15.02
C VAL A 313 21.25 1.79 -16.15
N HIS A 314 21.52 2.45 -17.26
CA HIS A 314 22.37 1.87 -18.29
C HIS A 314 23.82 1.91 -17.79
N ASP A 315 24.47 0.76 -17.74
CA ASP A 315 25.89 0.65 -17.41
C ASP A 315 26.71 1.63 -18.27
N GLY A 316 27.08 2.76 -17.65
CA GLY A 316 28.23 3.54 -18.07
C GLY A 316 29.45 2.71 -17.73
N GLY A 317 30.03 2.11 -18.77
CA GLY A 317 31.16 1.19 -18.69
C GLY A 317 32.27 1.64 -17.73
N GLY A 318 32.88 0.65 -17.10
CA GLY A 318 33.88 0.85 -16.05
C GLY A 318 35.10 1.68 -16.45
N ALA A 319 35.63 2.36 -15.43
CA ALA A 319 37.04 2.45 -15.04
C ALA A 319 37.11 3.06 -13.64
#